data_AF-A0A067MVB3-F1
#
_entry.id   AF-A0A067MVB3-F1
#
_cell.length_a   1.000
_cell.length_b   1.000
_cell.length_c   1.000
_cell.angle_alpha   90.00
_cell.angle_beta   90.00
_cell.angle_gamma   90.00
#
_symmetry.space_group_name_H-M   'P 1'
#
loop_
_entity.id
_entity.type
_entity.pdbx_description
1 polymer ?
#
loop_
_entity_poly.entity_id
_entity_poly.type
_entity_poly.pdbx_seq_one_letter_code
_entity_poly.pdbx_strand_id
1 'polypeptide(L)'
;MITSLQTIPIPKPSHEIHACDATLVPRARMPLEPGRMLGGFFSPGDDIARLTQRTTWFAGTVISLFAEHCVQAAQARERNVQHLSTMFMLHVGDLIAANEEDDHLKVPALLELIEQSLKKLKPPSQSETWLVPVHLSSHWTLLEIRWDLKQLRFYDSLPDRPKAMNDSATVQTRAQVLLQILRDYFHQPFIRSEEWIWIDEKVS
;
A
#
# COMPACT_ATOMS: atom_id res chain seq x y z
N MET A 1 3.45 -4.02 -21.16
CA MET A 1 4.87 -4.29 -20.89
C MET A 1 5.42 -3.01 -20.27
N ILE A 2 5.68 -3.03 -18.97
CA ILE A 2 6.19 -1.86 -18.23
C ILE A 2 7.61 -1.58 -18.75
N THR A 3 7.80 -0.42 -19.37
CA THR A 3 9.11 -0.01 -19.91
C THR A 3 10.02 0.44 -18.76
N SER A 4 11.33 0.22 -18.89
CA SER A 4 12.37 0.57 -17.92
C SER A 4 12.05 1.82 -17.08
N LEU A 5 12.08 1.69 -15.75
CA LEU A 5 11.85 2.79 -14.82
C LEU A 5 12.94 3.84 -15.02
N GLN A 6 12.55 5.06 -15.44
CA GLN A 6 13.48 6.19 -15.43
C GLN A 6 13.95 6.43 -13.99
N THR A 7 15.26 6.59 -13.81
CA THR A 7 15.89 6.80 -12.51
C THR A 7 15.42 8.13 -11.91
N ILE A 8 14.45 8.06 -11.01
CA ILE A 8 14.10 9.18 -10.13
C ILE A 8 15.21 9.25 -9.06
N PRO A 9 15.87 10.39 -8.85
CA PRO A 9 16.85 10.52 -7.78
C PRO A 9 16.14 10.42 -6.42
N ILE A 10 16.38 9.30 -5.72
CA ILE A 10 15.82 9.03 -4.39
C ILE A 10 16.85 9.43 -3.32
N PRO A 11 16.46 10.18 -2.27
CA PRO A 11 17.35 10.42 -1.14
C PRO A 11 17.70 9.09 -0.46
N LYS A 12 19.00 8.79 -0.30
CA LYS A 12 19.48 7.55 0.32
C LYS A 12 18.87 7.36 1.71
N PRO A 13 18.08 6.30 1.94
CA PRO A 13 17.61 5.98 3.28
C PRO A 13 18.75 5.43 4.11
N SER A 14 18.83 5.85 5.38
CA SER A 14 19.67 5.21 6.39
C SER A 14 19.08 3.84 6.73
N HIS A 15 19.69 2.76 6.22
CA HIS A 15 19.28 1.39 6.52
C HIS A 15 19.61 0.99 7.96
N GLU A 16 18.66 1.15 8.88
CA GLU A 16 18.57 0.33 10.10
C GLU A 16 17.35 -0.58 9.97
N ILE A 17 17.57 -1.81 9.48
CA ILE A 17 16.56 -2.87 9.54
C ILE A 17 16.59 -3.42 10.96
N HIS A 18 15.79 -2.83 11.84
CA HIS A 18 15.48 -3.45 13.12
C HIS A 18 14.51 -4.60 12.87
N ALA A 19 15.02 -5.83 12.87
CA ALA A 19 14.18 -7.00 13.09
C ALA A 19 13.45 -6.78 14.42
N CYS A 20 12.14 -6.53 14.35
CA CYS A 20 11.31 -6.49 15.53
C CYS A 20 11.23 -7.92 16.05
N ASP A 21 12.10 -8.21 17.02
CA ASP A 21 12.12 -9.45 17.76
C ASP A 21 10.77 -9.57 18.48
N ALA A 22 9.88 -10.38 17.90
CA ALA A 22 8.60 -10.76 18.48
C ALA A 22 8.90 -11.67 19.68
N THR A 23 9.45 -11.07 20.73
CA THR A 23 9.74 -11.71 22.00
C THR A 23 8.49 -12.38 22.52
N LEU A 24 8.68 -13.60 23.00
CA LEU A 24 7.71 -14.58 23.45
C LEU A 24 6.76 -14.02 24.53
N VAL A 25 5.75 -13.25 24.12
CA VAL A 25 4.56 -13.06 24.95
C VAL A 25 3.92 -14.45 25.06
N PRO A 26 3.66 -14.98 26.28
CA PRO A 26 2.96 -16.24 26.44
C PRO A 26 1.69 -16.17 25.60
N ARG A 27 1.57 -17.06 24.60
CA ARG A 27 0.35 -17.17 23.79
C ARG A 27 -0.79 -17.54 24.74
N ALA A 28 -1.46 -16.54 25.29
CA ALA A 28 -2.81 -16.71 25.76
C ALA A 28 -3.56 -17.43 24.64
N ARG A 29 -4.22 -18.55 24.97
CA ARG A 29 -4.96 -19.33 23.98
C ARG A 29 -5.94 -18.39 23.29
N MET A 30 -5.63 -18.00 22.05
CA MET A 30 -6.52 -17.14 21.28
C MET A 30 -7.82 -17.91 21.06
N PRO A 31 -8.98 -17.25 21.13
CA PRO A 31 -10.23 -17.88 20.72
C PRO A 31 -10.07 -18.38 19.28
N LEU A 32 -10.58 -19.58 19.01
CA LEU A 32 -10.62 -20.13 17.66
C LEU A 32 -11.67 -19.37 16.85
N GLU A 33 -11.21 -18.41 16.04
CA GLU A 33 -12.07 -17.74 15.08
C GLU A 33 -12.04 -18.48 13.73
N PRO A 34 -13.17 -18.58 13.00
CA PRO A 34 -13.12 -19.05 11.63
C PRO A 34 -12.41 -18.02 10.73
N GLY A 35 -11.86 -18.46 9.60
CA GLY A 35 -11.41 -17.52 8.55
C GLY A 35 -12.57 -16.70 7.96
N ARG A 36 -12.24 -15.61 7.28
CA ARG A 36 -13.22 -14.75 6.59
C ARG A 36 -12.73 -14.43 5.17
N MET A 37 -13.67 -14.32 4.24
CA MET A 37 -13.39 -14.00 2.84
C MET A 37 -14.38 -12.97 2.32
N LEU A 38 -13.89 -11.97 1.58
CA LEU A 38 -14.71 -10.95 0.93
C LEU A 38 -13.97 -10.43 -0.31
N GLY A 39 -14.66 -10.30 -1.45
CA GLY A 39 -14.08 -9.69 -2.66
C GLY A 39 -12.79 -10.34 -3.19
N GLY A 40 -12.55 -11.63 -2.89
CA GLY A 40 -11.30 -12.31 -3.22
C GLY A 40 -10.14 -12.06 -2.24
N PHE A 41 -10.38 -11.32 -1.16
CA PHE A 41 -9.48 -11.19 -0.01
C PHE A 41 -9.85 -12.21 1.06
N PHE A 42 -8.85 -12.88 1.63
CA PHE A 42 -9.01 -13.87 2.68
C PHE A 42 -8.17 -13.48 3.90
N SER A 43 -8.75 -13.63 5.09
CA SER A 43 -8.06 -13.49 6.37
C SER A 43 -8.22 -14.77 7.19
N PRO A 44 -7.11 -15.41 7.60
CA PRO A 44 -7.14 -16.57 8.48
C PRO A 44 -7.81 -16.27 9.83
N GLY A 45 -8.35 -17.31 10.45
CA GLY A 45 -8.98 -17.22 11.79
C GLY A 45 -8.07 -16.61 12.85
N ASP A 46 -6.79 -16.98 12.87
CA ASP A 46 -5.82 -16.43 13.83
C ASP A 46 -5.66 -14.91 13.69
N ASP A 47 -5.74 -14.36 12.47
CA ASP A 47 -5.65 -12.93 12.25
C ASP A 47 -6.95 -12.21 12.69
N ILE A 48 -8.11 -12.85 12.49
CA ILE A 48 -9.40 -12.35 12.99
C ILE A 48 -9.43 -12.36 14.52
N ALA A 49 -8.95 -13.43 15.15
CA ALA A 49 -8.89 -13.55 16.60
C ALA A 49 -8.08 -12.41 17.26
N ARG A 50 -7.01 -11.94 16.59
CA ARG A 50 -6.19 -10.80 17.06
C ARG A 50 -6.99 -9.51 17.19
N LEU A 51 -8.09 -9.31 16.46
CA LEU A 51 -8.94 -8.12 16.60
C LEU A 51 -9.48 -7.93 18.03
N THR A 52 -9.59 -9.02 18.80
CA THR A 52 -10.05 -8.98 20.19
C THR A 52 -8.96 -8.54 21.17
N GLN A 53 -7.70 -8.45 20.74
CA GLN A 53 -6.56 -8.11 21.57
C GLN A 53 -6.11 -6.67 21.30
N ARG A 54 -6.36 -5.77 22.27
CA ARG A 54 -6.09 -4.33 22.15
C ARG A 54 -4.63 -3.95 21.86
N THR A 55 -3.69 -4.84 22.14
CA THR A 55 -2.25 -4.57 22.04
C THR A 55 -1.59 -5.28 20.85
N THR A 56 -2.34 -6.02 20.04
CA THR A 56 -1.78 -6.70 18.87
C THR A 56 -1.89 -5.88 17.61
N TRP A 57 -0.85 -5.95 16.78
CA TRP A 57 -0.84 -5.37 15.45
C TRP A 57 -1.81 -6.12 14.53
N PHE A 58 -2.58 -5.35 13.76
CA PHE A 58 -3.43 -5.94 12.72
C PHE A 58 -2.56 -6.49 11.59
N ALA A 59 -2.89 -7.71 11.16
CA ALA A 59 -2.31 -8.32 9.98
C ALA A 59 -2.84 -7.60 8.72
N GLY A 60 -2.01 -7.52 7.68
CA GLY A 60 -2.41 -6.90 6.42
C GLY A 60 -3.60 -7.59 5.73
N THR A 61 -3.81 -8.89 5.98
CA THR A 61 -4.97 -9.65 5.51
C THR A 61 -6.28 -9.10 6.07
N VAL A 62 -6.31 -8.75 7.35
CA VAL A 62 -7.49 -8.17 8.04
C VAL A 62 -7.74 -6.76 7.54
N ILE A 63 -6.68 -5.95 7.39
CA ILE A 63 -6.79 -4.60 6.85
C ILE A 63 -7.35 -4.62 5.43
N SER A 64 -6.87 -5.54 4.57
CA SER A 64 -7.38 -5.69 3.21
C SER A 64 -8.84 -6.14 3.18
N LEU A 65 -9.23 -7.06 4.06
CA LEU A 65 -10.62 -7.51 4.19
C LEU A 65 -11.56 -6.38 4.65
N PHE A 66 -11.12 -5.57 5.62
CA PHE A 66 -11.87 -4.41 6.10
C PHE A 66 -11.96 -3.31 5.03
N ALA A 67 -10.87 -3.05 4.30
CA ALA A 67 -10.87 -2.12 3.17
C ALA A 67 -11.87 -2.54 2.09
N GLU A 68 -11.92 -3.83 1.74
CA GLU A 68 -12.90 -4.36 0.77
C GLU A 68 -14.34 -4.15 1.26
N HIS A 69 -14.61 -4.39 2.55
CA HIS A 69 -15.94 -4.15 3.13
C HIS A 69 -16.36 -2.67 2.99
N CYS A 70 -15.45 -1.75 3.32
CA CYS A 70 -15.67 -0.31 3.18
C CYS A 70 -15.89 0.10 1.71
N VAL A 71 -15.12 -0.47 0.79
CA VAL A 71 -15.25 -0.23 -0.65
C VAL A 71 -16.60 -0.71 -1.18
N GLN A 72 -17.06 -1.92 -0.82
CA GLN A 72 -18.37 -2.41 -1.21
C GLN A 72 -19.51 -1.53 -0.67
N ALA A 73 -19.40 -1.08 0.59
CA ALA A 73 -20.36 -0.16 1.18
C ALA A 73 -20.39 1.21 0.48
N ALA A 74 -19.23 1.72 0.04
CA ALA A 74 -19.13 2.95 -0.73
C ALA A 74 -19.72 2.80 -2.14
N GLN A 75 -19.44 1.68 -2.82
CA GLN A 75 -20.00 1.36 -4.13
C GLN A 75 -21.51 1.19 -4.13
N ALA A 76 -22.08 0.64 -3.04
CA ALA A 76 -23.54 0.59 -2.83
C ALA A 76 -24.18 1.99 -2.72
N ARG A 77 -23.38 3.04 -2.47
CA ARG A 77 -23.78 4.45 -2.47
C ARG A 77 -23.30 5.18 -3.73
N GLU A 78 -23.09 4.43 -4.81
CA GLU A 78 -22.71 4.95 -6.14
C GLU A 78 -21.35 5.69 -6.15
N ARG A 79 -20.45 5.37 -5.22
CA ARG A 79 -19.07 5.89 -5.25
C ARG A 79 -18.13 4.94 -5.99
N ASN A 80 -17.35 5.47 -6.92
CA ASN A 80 -16.35 4.70 -7.66
C ASN A 80 -15.02 4.66 -6.89
N VAL A 81 -15.00 3.88 -5.80
CA VAL A 81 -13.81 3.67 -4.98
C VAL A 81 -13.30 2.25 -5.16
N GLN A 82 -11.98 2.07 -5.15
CA GLN A 82 -11.32 0.77 -5.07
C GLN A 82 -10.21 0.80 -4.03
N HIS A 83 -9.68 -0.37 -3.69
CA HIS A 83 -8.49 -0.44 -2.87
C HIS A 83 -7.49 -1.45 -3.44
N LEU A 84 -6.22 -1.26 -3.09
CA LEU A 84 -5.16 -2.23 -3.34
C LEU A 84 -4.92 -3.08 -2.10
N SER A 85 -4.32 -4.26 -2.29
CA SER A 85 -3.91 -5.10 -1.18
C SER A 85 -2.76 -4.46 -0.39
N THR A 86 -2.62 -4.79 0.89
CA THR A 86 -1.51 -4.32 1.73
C THR A 86 -0.13 -4.76 1.23
N MET A 87 -0.06 -5.82 0.42
CA MET A 87 1.20 -6.32 -0.15
C MET A 87 1.67 -5.49 -1.34
N PHE A 88 0.77 -4.72 -1.96
CA PHE A 88 1.08 -4.05 -3.21
C PHE A 88 2.19 -3.01 -3.05
N MET A 89 2.10 -2.13 -2.06
CA MET A 89 3.14 -1.12 -1.81
C MET A 89 4.42 -1.70 -1.22
N LEU A 90 4.36 -2.91 -0.65
CA LEU A 90 5.56 -3.66 -0.29
C LEU A 90 6.31 -4.09 -1.56
N HIS A 91 5.62 -4.68 -2.54
CA HIS A 91 6.23 -5.05 -3.83
C HIS A 91 6.81 -3.85 -4.58
N VAL A 92 6.14 -2.68 -4.53
CA VAL A 92 6.69 -1.44 -5.10
C VAL A 92 7.98 -1.03 -4.38
N GLY A 93 8.03 -1.13 -3.05
CA GLY A 93 9.25 -0.88 -2.28
C GLY A 93 10.38 -1.86 -2.62
N ASP A 94 10.06 -3.15 -2.73
CA ASP A 94 11.02 -4.19 -3.10
C ASP A 94 11.55 -3.99 -4.53
N LEU A 95 10.70 -3.47 -5.43
CA LEU A 95 11.07 -3.18 -6.82
C LEU A 95 12.07 -2.04 -6.89
N ILE A 96 11.86 -0.98 -6.10
CA ILE A 96 12.79 0.14 -5.98
C ILE A 96 14.16 -0.36 -5.49
N ALA A 97 14.17 -1.11 -4.38
CA ALA A 97 15.40 -1.65 -3.81
C ALA A 97 16.13 -2.57 -4.79
N ALA A 98 15.42 -3.49 -5.45
CA ALA A 98 16.01 -4.38 -6.46
C ALA A 98 16.62 -3.60 -7.64
N ASN A 99 15.99 -2.52 -8.07
CA ASN A 99 16.50 -1.68 -9.15
C ASN A 99 17.73 -0.86 -8.71
N GLU A 100 17.78 -0.39 -7.47
CA GLU A 100 18.96 0.29 -6.91
C GLU A 100 20.16 -0.64 -6.74
N GLU A 101 19.90 -1.93 -6.48
CA GLU A 101 20.90 -3.00 -6.36
C GLU A 101 21.31 -3.61 -7.71
N ASP A 102 20.71 -3.16 -8.83
CA ASP A 102 20.90 -3.73 -10.17
C ASP A 102 20.58 -5.24 -10.24
N ASP A 103 19.58 -5.69 -9.47
CA ASP A 103 19.12 -7.09 -9.43
C ASP A 103 18.17 -7.40 -10.61
N HIS A 104 18.79 -7.70 -11.76
CA HIS A 104 18.10 -8.03 -13.01
C HIS A 104 17.18 -9.26 -12.93
N LEU A 105 17.33 -10.13 -11.93
CA LEU A 105 16.50 -11.32 -11.77
C LEU A 105 15.24 -11.02 -10.94
N LYS A 106 15.36 -10.19 -9.91
CA LYS A 106 14.26 -9.87 -8.99
C LYS A 106 13.28 -8.86 -9.58
N VAL A 107 13.77 -7.90 -10.37
CA VAL A 107 12.94 -6.86 -11.00
C VAL A 107 11.78 -7.44 -11.83
N PRO A 108 11.99 -8.37 -12.79
CA PRO A 108 10.90 -8.94 -13.57
C PRO A 108 9.87 -9.71 -12.72
N ALA A 109 10.32 -10.45 -11.71
CA ALA A 109 9.44 -11.21 -10.83
C ALA A 109 8.52 -10.30 -10.00
N LEU A 110 9.06 -9.18 -9.49
CA LEU A 110 8.26 -8.19 -8.75
C LEU A 110 7.27 -7.46 -9.66
N LEU A 111 7.67 -7.11 -10.88
CA LEU A 111 6.76 -6.54 -11.88
C LEU A 111 5.60 -7.49 -12.18
N GLU A 112 5.85 -8.80 -12.31
CA GLU A 112 4.79 -9.79 -12.52
C GLU A 112 3.79 -9.81 -11.35
N LEU A 113 4.26 -9.81 -10.11
CA LEU A 113 3.39 -9.78 -8.91
C LEU A 113 2.55 -8.50 -8.84
N ILE A 114 3.14 -7.36 -9.22
CA ILE A 114 2.45 -6.08 -9.33
C ILE A 114 1.38 -6.15 -10.41
N GLU A 115 1.71 -6.61 -11.62
CA GLU A 115 0.77 -6.77 -12.73
C GLU A 115 -0.40 -7.70 -12.37
N GLN A 116 -0.14 -8.83 -11.69
CA GLN A 116 -1.18 -9.73 -11.19
C GLN A 116 -2.15 -9.04 -10.23
N SER A 117 -1.66 -8.11 -9.42
CA SER A 117 -2.49 -7.30 -8.52
C SER A 117 -3.33 -6.27 -9.30
N LEU A 118 -2.73 -5.63 -10.30
CA LEU A 118 -3.40 -4.62 -11.13
C LEU A 118 -4.52 -5.20 -12.01
N LYS A 119 -4.42 -6.46 -12.43
CA LYS A 119 -5.46 -7.15 -13.23
C LYS A 119 -6.85 -7.15 -12.58
N LYS A 120 -6.92 -6.99 -11.25
CA LYS A 120 -8.17 -6.99 -10.48
C LYS A 120 -8.79 -5.59 -10.34
N LEU A 121 -8.07 -4.55 -10.73
CA LEU A 121 -8.49 -3.17 -10.57
C LEU A 121 -9.21 -2.68 -11.84
N LYS A 122 -10.12 -1.73 -11.64
CA LYS A 122 -10.66 -0.95 -12.76
C LYS A 122 -9.58 0.05 -13.16
N PRO A 123 -9.50 0.47 -14.44
CA PRO A 123 -8.56 1.50 -14.84
C PRO A 123 -8.84 2.83 -14.10
N PRO A 124 -7.85 3.73 -13.97
CA PRO A 124 -8.02 5.04 -13.36
C PRO A 124 -9.20 5.86 -13.90
N SER A 125 -9.53 5.72 -15.18
CA SER A 125 -10.66 6.41 -15.82
C SER A 125 -12.05 5.93 -15.35
N GLN A 126 -12.11 4.85 -14.58
CA GLN A 126 -13.34 4.25 -14.05
C GLN A 126 -13.39 4.28 -12.51
N SER A 127 -12.47 5.01 -11.87
CA SER A 127 -12.39 5.11 -10.42
C SER A 127 -12.13 6.57 -10.03
N GLU A 128 -12.91 7.10 -9.11
CA GLU A 128 -12.64 8.42 -8.52
C GLU A 128 -11.44 8.34 -7.58
N THR A 129 -11.32 7.23 -6.85
CA THR A 129 -10.37 7.11 -5.75
C THR A 129 -9.85 5.68 -5.60
N TRP A 130 -8.54 5.54 -5.39
CA TRP A 130 -7.95 4.30 -4.88
C TRP A 130 -7.39 4.47 -3.48
N LEU A 131 -7.68 3.50 -2.62
CA LEU A 131 -7.14 3.42 -1.26
C LEU A 131 -6.01 2.39 -1.22
N VAL A 132 -4.86 2.78 -0.69
CA VAL A 132 -3.65 1.96 -0.69
C VAL A 132 -3.11 1.89 0.73
N PRO A 133 -3.45 0.84 1.49
CA PRO A 133 -2.81 0.59 2.77
C PRO A 133 -1.31 0.39 2.57
N VAL A 134 -0.49 1.08 3.35
CA VAL A 134 0.97 1.01 3.27
C VAL A 134 1.53 0.49 4.58
N HIS A 135 2.24 -0.64 4.52
CA HIS A 135 3.03 -1.11 5.64
C HIS A 135 4.43 -0.50 5.59
N LEU A 136 4.81 0.12 6.69
CA LEU A 136 6.17 0.57 6.98
C LEU A 136 6.74 -0.30 8.09
N SER A 137 8.03 -0.16 8.40
CA SER A 137 8.78 -1.07 9.30
C SER A 137 8.09 -1.45 10.62
N SER A 138 7.25 -0.57 11.14
CA SER A 138 6.50 -0.77 12.40
C SER A 138 5.28 0.14 12.45
N HIS A 139 4.65 0.39 11.30
CA HIS A 139 3.52 1.33 11.23
C HIS A 139 2.66 1.09 10.00
N TRP A 140 1.34 1.26 10.14
CA TRP A 140 0.40 1.25 9.03
C TRP A 140 -0.01 2.68 8.71
N THR A 141 0.08 3.05 7.44
CA THR A 141 -0.41 4.32 6.91
C THR A 141 -1.35 4.06 5.75
N LEU A 142 -2.01 5.10 5.26
CA LEU A 142 -2.91 5.02 4.12
C LEU A 142 -2.51 6.07 3.09
N LEU A 143 -2.37 5.64 1.84
CA LEU A 143 -2.26 6.51 0.69
C LEU A 143 -3.60 6.51 -0.07
N GLU A 144 -4.19 7.67 -0.26
CA GLU A 144 -5.35 7.87 -1.14
C GLU A 144 -4.89 8.49 -2.46
N ILE A 145 -5.21 7.83 -3.56
CA ILE A 145 -4.97 8.31 -4.93
C ILE A 145 -6.28 8.88 -5.46
N ARG A 146 -6.37 10.20 -5.58
CA ARG A 146 -7.52 10.93 -6.10
C ARG A 146 -7.31 11.28 -7.56
N TRP A 147 -7.90 10.46 -8.45
CA TRP A 147 -7.74 10.58 -9.89
C TRP A 147 -8.37 11.85 -10.45
N ASP A 148 -9.54 12.21 -9.92
CA ASP A 148 -10.30 13.40 -10.28
C ASP A 148 -9.54 14.70 -9.99
N LEU A 149 -8.83 14.74 -8.86
CA LEU A 149 -8.10 15.92 -8.39
C LEU A 149 -6.61 15.89 -8.71
N LYS A 150 -6.09 14.77 -9.22
CA LYS A 150 -4.65 14.48 -9.36
C LYS A 150 -3.89 14.70 -8.05
N GLN A 151 -4.41 14.13 -6.95
CA GLN A 151 -3.82 14.24 -5.62
C GLN A 151 -3.37 12.88 -5.08
N LEU A 152 -2.21 12.87 -4.45
CA LEU A 152 -1.72 11.80 -3.60
C LEU A 152 -1.82 12.28 -2.15
N ARG A 153 -2.74 11.71 -1.38
CA ARG A 153 -2.97 12.13 0.01
C ARG A 153 -2.46 11.08 0.96
N PHE A 154 -1.64 11.49 1.91
CA PHE A 154 -1.02 10.61 2.90
C PHE A 154 -1.66 10.81 4.27
N TYR A 155 -2.09 9.70 4.86
CA TYR A 155 -2.71 9.65 6.18
C TYR A 155 -1.83 8.85 7.13
N ASP A 156 -1.40 9.50 8.22
CA ASP A 156 -0.60 8.91 9.29
C ASP A 156 -1.29 9.20 10.63
N SER A 157 -1.76 8.16 11.31
CA SER A 157 -2.44 8.30 12.61
C SER A 157 -1.50 8.68 13.76
N LEU A 158 -0.18 8.70 13.54
CA LEU A 158 0.86 9.05 14.51
C LEU A 158 1.84 10.06 13.90
N PRO A 159 1.39 11.26 13.48
CA PRO A 159 2.16 12.16 12.62
C PRO A 159 3.31 12.87 13.36
N ASP A 160 3.32 12.84 14.70
CA ASP A 160 4.32 13.52 15.54
C ASP A 160 5.44 12.61 16.05
N ARG A 161 5.43 11.32 15.67
CA ARG A 161 6.52 10.41 16.04
C ARG A 161 7.82 10.78 15.29
N PRO A 162 9.00 10.51 15.85
CA PRO A 162 10.28 10.87 15.23
C PRO A 162 10.48 10.40 13.78
N LYS A 163 9.86 9.27 13.41
CA LYS A 163 9.97 8.67 12.06
C LYS A 163 8.89 9.14 11.06
N ALA A 164 7.88 9.92 11.46
CA ALA A 164 6.75 10.28 10.58
C ALA A 164 7.20 10.98 9.29
N MET A 165 8.14 11.92 9.39
CA MET A 165 8.64 12.66 8.22
C MET A 165 9.34 11.73 7.22
N ASN A 166 10.18 10.82 7.70
CA ASN A 166 10.87 9.84 6.86
C ASN A 166 9.89 8.86 6.21
N ASP A 167 8.86 8.48 6.96
CA ASP A 167 7.82 7.57 6.49
C ASP A 167 6.95 8.21 5.42
N SER A 168 6.54 9.48 5.59
CA SER A 168 5.86 10.29 4.56
C SER A 168 6.70 10.36 3.27
N ALA A 169 7.99 10.71 3.39
CA ALA A 169 8.91 10.76 2.24
C ALA A 169 9.05 9.38 1.55
N THR A 170 9.17 8.31 2.33
CA THR A 170 9.25 6.94 1.80
C THR A 170 7.98 6.57 1.02
N VAL A 171 6.80 6.90 1.55
CA VAL A 171 5.53 6.64 0.87
C VAL A 171 5.40 7.50 -0.39
N GLN A 172 5.82 8.76 -0.34
CA GLN A 172 5.82 9.65 -1.49
C GLN A 172 6.66 9.12 -2.64
N THR A 173 7.89 8.67 -2.37
CA THR A 173 8.75 8.04 -3.40
C THR A 173 8.08 6.81 -4.00
N ARG A 174 7.54 5.92 -3.16
CA ARG A 174 6.82 4.72 -3.64
C ARG A 174 5.59 5.09 -4.47
N ALA A 175 4.86 6.14 -4.08
CA ALA A 175 3.69 6.62 -4.81
C ALA A 175 4.04 7.18 -6.19
N GLN A 176 5.19 7.86 -6.33
CA GLN A 176 5.68 8.33 -7.63
C GLN A 176 6.03 7.16 -8.57
N VAL A 177 6.72 6.14 -8.05
CA VAL A 177 7.02 4.92 -8.82
C VAL A 177 5.73 4.17 -9.16
N LEU A 178 4.76 4.16 -8.25
CA LEU A 178 3.43 3.62 -8.54
C LEU A 178 2.76 4.34 -9.70
N LEU A 179 2.71 5.67 -9.72
CA LEU A 179 2.12 6.42 -10.84
C LEU A 179 2.77 6.06 -12.17
N GLN A 180 4.09 5.88 -12.19
CA GLN A 180 4.85 5.43 -13.36
C GLN A 180 4.43 4.02 -13.83
N ILE A 181 4.32 3.07 -12.90
CA ILE A 181 3.83 1.71 -13.18
C ILE A 181 2.41 1.75 -13.76
N LEU A 182 1.52 2.55 -13.17
CA LEU A 182 0.12 2.65 -13.61
C LEU A 182 -0.01 3.27 -15.00
N ARG A 183 0.79 4.30 -15.29
CA ARG A 183 0.89 4.91 -16.62
C ARG A 183 1.21 3.85 -17.67
N ASP A 184 2.22 3.05 -17.41
CA ASP A 184 2.74 2.08 -18.38
C ASP A 184 1.82 0.86 -18.50
N TYR A 185 1.25 0.38 -17.38
CA TYR A 185 0.34 -0.76 -17.36
C TYR A 185 -1.01 -0.46 -18.04
N PHE A 186 -1.62 0.69 -17.73
CA PHE A 186 -2.92 1.07 -18.31
C PHE A 186 -2.80 1.79 -19.65
N HIS A 187 -1.59 2.03 -20.15
CA HIS A 187 -1.32 2.79 -21.38
C HIS A 187 -1.98 4.17 -21.36
N GLN A 188 -1.89 4.86 -20.21
CA GLN A 188 -2.55 6.14 -19.97
C GLN A 188 -1.52 7.28 -19.94
N PRO A 189 -1.17 7.90 -21.08
CA PRO A 189 -0.14 8.93 -21.15
C PRO A 189 -0.51 10.23 -20.41
N PHE A 190 -1.76 10.36 -19.96
CA PHE A 190 -2.22 11.48 -19.14
C PHE A 190 -1.79 11.38 -17.67
N ILE A 191 -1.26 10.23 -17.23
CA ILE A 191 -0.63 10.11 -15.91
C ILE A 191 0.78 10.69 -16.03
N ARG A 192 0.87 12.01 -15.87
CA ARG A 192 2.13 12.76 -15.85
C ARG A 192 2.47 13.13 -14.42
N SER A 193 3.56 12.59 -13.89
CA SER A 193 3.93 12.71 -12.46
C SER A 193 4.02 14.16 -11.98
N GLU A 194 4.40 15.09 -12.86
CA GLU A 194 4.48 16.53 -12.59
C GLU A 194 3.12 17.22 -12.39
N GLU A 195 2.02 16.58 -12.80
CA GLU A 195 0.66 17.11 -12.61
C GLU A 195 0.05 16.68 -11.27
N TRP A 196 0.72 15.83 -10.51
CA TRP A 196 0.22 15.28 -9.25
C TRP A 196 0.68 16.07 -8.05
N ILE A 197 -0.25 16.36 -7.14
CA ILE A 197 0.01 17.11 -5.91
C ILE A 197 0.07 16.15 -4.73
N TRP A 198 1.17 16.19 -3.99
CA TRP A 198 1.28 15.50 -2.70
C TRP A 198 0.62 16.34 -1.60
N ILE A 199 -0.25 15.72 -0.81
CA ILE A 199 -0.92 16.33 0.33
C ILE A 199 -0.58 15.51 1.57
N ASP A 200 0.13 16.14 2.51
CA ASP A 200 0.38 15.59 3.85
C ASP A 200 -0.74 16.07 4.78
N GLU A 201 -1.21 15.22 5.70
CA GLU A 201 -2.35 15.52 6.59
C GLU A 201 -2.05 16.65 7.59
N LYS A 202 -0.79 17.09 7.73
CA LYS A 202 -0.37 18.20 8.61
C LYS A 202 -0.87 19.60 8.23
N VAL A 203 -1.84 19.74 7.33
CA VAL A 203 -2.38 21.04 6.90
C VAL A 203 -3.80 21.24 7.42
N SER A 204 -3.93 21.46 8.74
CA SER A 204 -5.07 22.18 9.32
C SER A 204 -4.71 22.79 10.66
#